data_AF-A0A4R7IXS4-F1
#
_entry.id   AF-A0A4R7IXS4-F1
#
_cell.length_a   1.000
_cell.length_b   1.000
_cell.length_c   1.000
_cell.angle_alpha   90.00
_cell.angle_beta   90.00
_cell.angle_gamma   90.00
#
_symmetry.space_group_name_H-M   'P 1'
#
loop_
_entity.id
_entity.type
_entity.pdbx_description
1 polymer ?
#
loop_
_entity_poly.entity_id
_entity_poly.type
_entity_poly.pdbx_seq_one_letter_code
_entity_poly.pdbx_strand_id
1 'polypeptide(L)'
;MDLTTKNWVFDDDLDDLEDLDYEFERDHVAEPEPPDLAHLAACDPAERTRLVDRYVRDELARVLRVPPDTIDTVGRPMNSLGIGSINGLELQRRMESVLRVDVNLNRLLRAHSAAELIDCLAGQLGPGDSLHKHNGRDDHLVSHDVLGTT
;
A
#
# COMPACT_ATOMS: atom_id res chain seq x y z
N MET A 1 4.53 -26.47 45.65
CA MET A 1 4.79 -25.99 44.27
C MET A 1 3.42 -25.81 43.66
N ASP A 2 2.87 -24.60 43.77
CA ASP A 2 1.44 -24.38 43.61
C ASP A 2 1.25 -23.18 42.68
N LEU A 3 0.72 -23.48 41.48
CA LEU A 3 0.36 -22.54 40.43
C LEU A 3 -0.85 -21.72 40.89
N THR A 4 -0.62 -20.49 41.35
CA THR A 4 -1.71 -19.52 41.60
C THR A 4 -1.96 -18.69 40.36
N THR A 5 -3.05 -19.04 39.67
CA THR A 5 -3.79 -18.19 38.72
C THR A 5 -3.96 -16.81 39.32
N LYS A 6 -3.30 -15.79 38.74
CA LYS A 6 -3.56 -14.38 39.08
C LYS A 6 -4.94 -14.00 38.55
N ASN A 7 -5.91 -14.06 39.44
CA ASN A 7 -7.23 -13.46 39.28
C ASN A 7 -7.03 -11.94 39.19
N TRP A 8 -7.32 -11.37 38.02
CA TRP A 8 -7.40 -9.92 37.86
C TRP A 8 -8.64 -9.44 38.61
N VAL A 9 -8.42 -8.69 39.69
CA VAL A 9 -9.46 -7.89 40.33
C VAL A 9 -9.41 -6.53 39.62
N PHE A 10 -10.43 -6.23 38.83
CA PHE A 10 -10.71 -4.87 38.38
C PHE A 10 -11.49 -4.21 39.51
N ASP A 11 -10.88 -3.23 40.15
CA ASP A 11 -11.54 -2.32 41.08
C ASP A 11 -12.33 -1.32 40.22
N ASP A 12 -13.64 -1.29 40.46
CA ASP A 12 -14.67 -0.53 39.76
C ASP A 12 -14.68 0.92 40.27
N ASP A 13 -13.63 1.68 39.98
CA ASP A 13 -13.54 3.13 40.22
C ASP A 13 -13.19 3.81 38.89
N LEU A 14 -14.13 3.71 37.94
CA LEU A 14 -14.00 4.23 36.57
C LEU A 14 -14.94 5.43 36.31
N ASP A 15 -15.16 6.28 37.32
CA ASP A 15 -16.03 7.48 37.21
C ASP A 15 -15.24 8.80 37.04
N ASP A 16 -13.90 8.79 37.02
CA ASP A 16 -13.05 10.00 36.97
C ASP A 16 -12.26 10.17 35.65
N LEU A 17 -12.76 9.63 34.54
CA LEU A 17 -12.12 9.73 33.21
C LEU A 17 -12.90 10.58 32.19
N GLU A 18 -13.68 11.57 32.63
CA GLU A 18 -14.38 12.49 31.73
C GLU A 18 -13.53 13.69 31.25
N ASP A 19 -12.34 13.91 31.81
CA ASP A 19 -11.48 15.08 31.54
C ASP A 19 -10.13 14.74 30.88
N LEU A 20 -10.06 13.66 30.08
CA LEU A 20 -9.02 13.60 29.05
C LEU A 20 -9.53 14.28 27.80
N ASP A 21 -9.28 15.58 27.73
CA ASP A 21 -9.08 16.33 26.49
C ASP A 21 -7.86 15.76 25.74
N TYR A 22 -7.93 14.48 25.38
CA TYR A 22 -7.12 13.93 24.32
C TYR A 22 -7.58 14.61 23.03
N GLU A 23 -7.21 15.89 22.86
CA GLU A 23 -6.81 16.48 21.60
C GLU A 23 -5.67 15.60 21.10
N PHE A 24 -6.02 14.38 20.68
CA PHE A 24 -5.37 13.75 19.56
C PHE A 24 -5.56 14.77 18.47
N GLU A 25 -4.62 15.70 18.35
CA GLU A 25 -4.44 16.55 17.20
C GLU A 25 -4.56 15.58 16.04
N ARG A 26 -5.77 15.51 15.46
CA ARG A 26 -6.02 14.64 14.34
C ARG A 26 -5.23 15.33 13.26
N ASP A 27 -3.98 14.89 13.12
CA ASP A 27 -3.16 15.09 11.95
C ASP A 27 -3.95 14.42 10.82
N HIS A 28 -4.97 15.14 10.36
CA HIS A 28 -5.81 14.78 9.26
C HIS A 28 -4.90 14.92 8.06
N VAL A 29 -4.11 13.87 7.78
CA VAL A 29 -3.39 13.77 6.52
C VAL A 29 -4.43 14.00 5.44
N ALA A 30 -4.28 15.13 4.73
CA ALA A 30 -5.25 15.57 3.73
C ALA A 30 -5.50 14.42 2.75
N GLU A 31 -6.76 14.23 2.36
CA GLU A 31 -7.06 13.21 1.36
C GLU A 31 -6.32 13.58 0.06
N PRO A 32 -5.50 12.67 -0.50
CA PRO A 32 -4.77 12.94 -1.73
C PRO A 32 -5.73 13.35 -2.84
N GLU A 33 -5.44 14.48 -3.49
CA GLU A 33 -6.22 14.89 -4.65
C GLU A 33 -5.95 13.94 -5.82
N PRO A 34 -7.01 13.37 -6.44
CA PRO A 34 -6.85 12.45 -7.53
C PRO A 34 -6.24 13.16 -8.74
N PRO A 35 -5.21 12.60 -9.39
CA PRO A 35 -4.60 13.22 -10.56
C PRO A 35 -5.53 13.16 -11.77
N ASP A 36 -5.41 14.14 -12.67
CA ASP A 36 -6.13 14.13 -13.94
C ASP A 36 -5.53 13.07 -14.88
N LEU A 37 -6.32 12.00 -15.13
CA LEU A 37 -5.91 10.88 -15.99
C LEU A 37 -5.63 11.30 -17.42
N ALA A 38 -6.36 12.29 -17.96
CA ALA A 38 -6.12 12.78 -19.31
C ALA A 38 -4.78 13.50 -19.39
N HIS A 39 -4.43 14.27 -18.36
CA HIS A 39 -3.14 14.92 -18.25
C HIS A 39 -2.00 13.91 -18.09
N LEU A 40 -2.17 12.90 -17.23
CA LEU A 40 -1.21 11.80 -17.08
C LEU A 40 -0.96 11.07 -18.40
N ALA A 41 -1.99 10.80 -19.18
CA ALA A 41 -1.84 10.15 -20.49
C ALA A 41 -1.12 11.04 -21.51
N ALA A 42 -1.36 12.35 -21.49
CA ALA A 42 -0.83 13.28 -22.50
C ALA A 42 0.58 13.83 -22.20
N CYS A 43 1.01 13.86 -20.94
CA CYS A 43 2.30 14.42 -20.54
C CYS A 43 3.50 13.53 -20.90
N ASP A 44 4.70 14.06 -20.76
CA ASP A 44 5.95 13.34 -21.00
C ASP A 44 6.17 12.24 -19.94
N PRO A 45 6.95 11.18 -20.24
CA PRO A 45 7.27 10.13 -19.27
C PRO A 45 7.77 10.64 -17.92
N ALA A 46 8.67 11.63 -17.92
CA ALA A 46 9.24 12.16 -16.69
C ALA A 46 8.22 12.91 -15.83
N GLU A 47 7.35 13.71 -16.46
CA GLU A 47 6.30 14.44 -15.76
C GLU A 47 5.24 13.49 -15.22
N ARG A 48 4.88 12.46 -15.98
CA ARG A 48 3.97 11.40 -15.52
C ARG A 48 4.51 10.71 -14.27
N THR A 49 5.77 10.26 -14.30
CA THR A 49 6.40 9.63 -13.13
C THR A 49 6.36 10.55 -11.93
N ARG A 50 6.61 11.86 -12.10
CA ARG A 50 6.56 12.85 -11.02
C ARG A 50 5.15 13.02 -10.43
N LEU A 51 4.12 13.08 -11.28
CA LEU A 51 2.73 13.21 -10.86
C LEU A 51 2.24 11.96 -10.12
N VAL A 52 2.61 10.78 -10.62
CA VAL A 52 2.33 9.50 -9.97
C VAL A 52 3.09 9.37 -8.65
N ASP A 53 4.37 9.74 -8.59
CA ASP A 53 5.18 9.76 -7.35
C ASP A 53 4.50 10.59 -6.27
N ARG A 54 4.09 11.82 -6.59
CA ARG A 54 3.38 12.68 -5.65
C ARG A 54 2.12 11.99 -5.11
N TYR A 55 1.26 11.49 -6.00
CA TYR A 55 0.01 10.84 -5.60
C TYR A 55 0.24 9.58 -4.74
N VAL A 56 1.17 8.71 -5.15
CA VAL A 56 1.52 7.49 -4.41
C VAL A 56 2.08 7.85 -3.04
N ARG A 57 2.92 8.89 -2.95
CA ARG A 57 3.49 9.37 -1.70
C ARG A 57 2.41 9.87 -0.74
N ASP A 58 1.46 10.67 -1.21
CA ASP A 58 0.34 11.14 -0.38
C ASP A 58 -0.54 9.97 0.09
N GLU A 59 -0.81 8.97 -0.76
CA GLU A 59 -1.54 7.77 -0.34
C GLU A 59 -0.79 6.95 0.72
N LEU A 60 0.53 6.79 0.57
CA LEU A 60 1.37 6.13 1.57
C LEU A 60 1.38 6.91 2.89
N ALA A 61 1.55 8.23 2.82
CA ALA A 61 1.50 9.14 3.95
C ALA A 61 0.18 9.01 4.72
N ARG A 62 -0.93 9.00 4.00
CA ARG A 62 -2.28 8.85 4.56
C ARG A 62 -2.47 7.49 5.23
N VAL A 63 -2.06 6.40 4.59
CA VAL A 63 -2.19 5.04 5.13
C VAL A 63 -1.29 4.84 6.36
N LEU A 64 -0.09 5.42 6.35
CA LEU A 64 0.87 5.33 7.45
C LEU A 64 0.65 6.39 8.54
N ARG A 65 -0.22 7.38 8.29
CA ARG A 65 -0.50 8.52 9.17
C ARG A 65 0.75 9.32 9.54
N VAL A 66 1.54 9.63 8.52
CA VAL A 66 2.75 10.45 8.64
C VAL A 66 2.77 11.51 7.54
N PRO A 67 3.54 12.60 7.68
CA PRO A 67 3.66 13.60 6.62
C PRO A 67 4.30 13.01 5.35
N PRO A 68 3.86 13.41 4.14
CA PRO A 68 4.33 12.84 2.89
C PRO A 68 5.84 13.02 2.67
N ASP A 69 6.42 14.13 3.14
CA ASP A 69 7.87 14.40 3.03
C ASP A 69 8.74 13.42 3.84
N THR A 70 8.14 12.65 4.76
CA THR A 70 8.86 11.65 5.57
C THR A 70 8.92 10.27 4.91
N ILE A 71 8.16 10.07 3.82
CA ILE A 71 8.10 8.79 3.10
C ILE A 71 9.35 8.61 2.24
N ASP A 72 10.16 7.61 2.58
CA ASP A 72 11.31 7.17 1.79
C ASP A 72 10.85 6.25 0.65
N THR A 73 10.73 6.79 -0.56
CA THR A 73 10.22 6.03 -1.70
C THR A 73 11.28 5.16 -2.39
N VAL A 74 12.58 5.40 -2.18
CA VAL A 74 13.65 4.80 -3.00
C VAL A 74 14.35 3.64 -2.29
N GLY A 75 14.50 3.71 -0.97
CA GLY A 75 15.43 2.84 -0.25
C GLY A 75 14.82 1.68 0.53
N ARG A 76 13.48 1.59 0.62
CA ARG A 76 12.82 0.70 1.59
C ARG A 76 11.74 -0.18 0.97
N PRO A 77 11.76 -1.49 1.24
CA PRO A 77 10.67 -2.36 0.81
C PRO A 77 9.37 -1.98 1.53
N MET A 78 8.26 -2.29 0.89
CA MET A 78 6.93 -1.85 1.32
C MET A 78 6.57 -2.33 2.73
N ASN A 79 6.99 -3.55 3.10
CA ASN A 79 6.81 -4.08 4.44
C ASN A 79 7.59 -3.29 5.51
N SER A 80 8.82 -2.85 5.21
CA SER A 80 9.65 -2.03 6.10
C SER A 80 9.16 -0.59 6.21
N LEU A 81 8.40 -0.11 5.21
CA LEU A 81 7.66 1.16 5.31
C LEU A 81 6.42 1.05 6.20
N GLY A 82 6.00 -0.16 6.61
CA GLY A 82 4.80 -0.40 7.41
C GLY A 82 3.57 -0.75 6.58
N ILE A 83 3.72 -1.01 5.28
CA ILE A 83 2.61 -1.46 4.42
C ILE A 83 2.42 -2.97 4.58
N GLY A 84 1.58 -3.34 5.54
CA GLY A 84 1.09 -4.70 5.73
C GLY A 84 -0.10 -5.04 4.81
N SER A 85 -0.58 -6.28 4.86
CA SER A 85 -1.62 -6.77 3.92
C SER A 85 -2.94 -5.99 3.95
N ILE A 86 -3.40 -5.55 5.13
CA ILE A 86 -4.65 -4.77 5.27
C ILE A 86 -4.50 -3.40 4.60
N ASN A 87 -3.43 -2.69 4.96
CA ASN A 87 -3.09 -1.38 4.46
C ASN A 87 -2.77 -1.42 2.96
N GLY A 88 -2.07 -2.46 2.51
CA GLY A 88 -1.75 -2.71 1.10
C GLY A 88 -2.99 -2.99 0.25
N LEU A 89 -3.99 -3.71 0.79
CA LEU A 89 -5.25 -3.96 0.09
C LEU A 89 -6.11 -2.68 -0.01
N GLU A 90 -6.08 -1.81 1.01
CA GLU A 90 -6.69 -0.48 0.89
C GLU A 90 -6.01 0.35 -0.20
N LEU A 91 -4.68 0.42 -0.16
CA LEU A 91 -3.85 1.14 -1.12
C LEU A 91 -4.12 0.67 -2.56
N GLN A 92 -4.13 -0.65 -2.76
CA GLN A 92 -4.46 -1.29 -4.02
C GLN A 92 -5.81 -0.79 -4.56
N ARG A 93 -6.89 -0.95 -3.77
CA ARG A 93 -8.23 -0.57 -4.21
C ARG A 93 -8.35 0.91 -4.57
N ARG A 94 -7.69 1.79 -3.80
CA ARG A 94 -7.70 3.22 -4.10
C ARG A 94 -6.96 3.53 -5.40
N MET A 95 -5.78 2.98 -5.59
CA MET A 95 -5.00 3.17 -6.82
C MET A 95 -5.76 2.66 -8.05
N GLU A 96 -6.34 1.46 -7.98
CA GLU A 96 -7.15 0.90 -9.07
C GLU A 96 -8.38 1.79 -9.38
N SER A 97 -9.06 2.29 -8.34
CA SER A 97 -10.23 3.16 -8.50
C SER A 97 -9.91 4.52 -9.10
N VAL A 98 -8.82 5.16 -8.65
CA VAL A 98 -8.46 6.53 -9.06
C VAL A 98 -7.70 6.53 -10.37
N LEU A 99 -6.68 5.69 -10.50
CA LEU A 99 -5.80 5.65 -11.67
C LEU A 99 -6.38 4.79 -12.81
N ARG A 100 -7.40 3.98 -12.55
CA ARG A 100 -8.01 3.04 -13.52
C ARG A 100 -7.00 2.04 -14.11
N VAL A 101 -6.09 1.59 -13.26
CA VAL A 101 -5.02 0.62 -13.54
C VAL A 101 -5.29 -0.70 -12.80
N ASP A 102 -4.54 -1.75 -13.12
CA ASP A 102 -4.52 -2.99 -12.33
C ASP A 102 -3.31 -2.97 -11.39
N VAL A 103 -3.55 -3.17 -10.10
CA VAL A 103 -2.48 -3.20 -9.11
C VAL A 103 -2.44 -4.59 -8.49
N ASN A 104 -1.44 -5.40 -8.84
CA ASN A 104 -1.29 -6.69 -8.21
C ASN A 104 -0.84 -6.56 -6.74
N LEU A 105 -1.71 -6.90 -5.78
CA LEU A 105 -1.42 -6.80 -4.34
C LEU A 105 -0.12 -7.53 -3.93
N ASN A 106 0.15 -8.70 -4.49
CA ASN A 106 1.34 -9.48 -4.14
C ASN A 106 2.61 -8.76 -4.61
N ARG A 107 2.60 -8.19 -5.82
CA ARG A 107 3.70 -7.35 -6.30
C ARG A 107 3.87 -6.09 -5.46
N LEU A 108 2.77 -5.43 -5.10
CA LEU A 108 2.81 -4.26 -4.22
C LEU A 108 3.47 -4.59 -2.87
N LEU A 109 3.03 -5.65 -2.19
CA LEU A 109 3.55 -6.02 -0.87
C LEU A 109 5.02 -6.49 -0.92
N ARG A 110 5.50 -6.97 -2.07
CA ARG A 110 6.87 -7.45 -2.27
C ARG A 110 7.81 -6.45 -2.94
N ALA A 111 7.32 -5.29 -3.36
CA ALA A 111 8.14 -4.28 -4.01
C ALA A 111 9.31 -3.87 -3.10
N HIS A 112 10.50 -3.74 -3.67
CA HIS A 112 11.71 -3.39 -2.94
C HIS A 112 11.76 -1.89 -2.62
N SER A 113 10.92 -1.09 -3.28
CA SER A 113 10.73 0.32 -3.00
C SER A 113 9.36 0.80 -3.48
N ALA A 114 8.88 1.94 -2.97
CA ALA A 114 7.70 2.59 -3.53
C ALA A 114 7.99 3.15 -4.93
N ALA A 115 9.24 3.51 -5.24
CA ALA A 115 9.68 3.96 -6.55
C ALA A 115 9.44 2.90 -7.64
N GLU A 116 9.68 1.61 -7.34
CA GLU A 116 9.35 0.52 -8.27
C GLU A 116 7.86 0.46 -8.61
N LEU A 117 6.99 0.68 -7.61
CA LEU A 117 5.55 0.76 -7.82
C LEU A 117 5.19 1.98 -8.66
N ILE A 118 5.78 3.14 -8.36
CA ILE A 118 5.56 4.41 -9.09
C ILE A 118 5.92 4.25 -10.57
N ASP A 119 7.09 3.69 -10.88
CA ASP A 119 7.53 3.48 -12.26
C ASP A 119 6.60 2.50 -12.99
N CYS A 120 6.14 1.44 -12.32
CA CYS A 120 5.19 0.49 -12.88
C CYS A 120 3.85 1.19 -13.23
N LEU A 121 3.31 1.99 -12.31
CA LEU A 121 2.06 2.72 -12.51
C LEU A 121 2.20 3.80 -13.60
N ALA A 122 3.31 4.54 -13.61
CA ALA A 122 3.58 5.53 -14.64
C ALA A 122 3.71 4.89 -16.03
N GLY A 123 4.29 3.69 -16.12
CA GLY A 123 4.33 2.89 -17.35
C GLY A 123 2.93 2.55 -17.88
N GLN A 124 2.02 2.15 -16.98
CA GLN A 124 0.64 1.79 -17.34
C GLN A 124 -0.22 2.98 -17.78
N LEU A 125 0.12 4.20 -17.34
CA LEU A 125 -0.65 5.41 -17.64
C LEU A 125 -0.18 6.11 -18.93
N GLY A 126 0.83 5.59 -19.61
CA GLY A 126 1.35 6.15 -20.86
C GLY A 126 0.52 5.79 -22.10
N PRO A 127 0.69 6.51 -23.22
CA PRO A 127 -0.05 6.29 -24.48
C PRO A 127 0.19 4.92 -25.14
N GLY A 128 1.03 4.06 -24.56
CA GLY A 128 1.34 2.71 -25.03
C GLY A 128 0.67 1.55 -24.28
N ASP A 129 -0.12 1.80 -23.23
CA ASP A 129 -0.56 0.73 -22.31
C ASP A 129 -1.88 0.02 -22.70
N SER A 130 -2.21 -0.03 -23.99
CA SER A 130 -3.34 -0.88 -24.43
C SER A 130 -3.04 -2.39 -24.31
N LEU A 131 -1.88 -2.81 -23.79
CA LEU A 131 -1.40 -4.20 -23.86
C LEU A 131 -1.34 -4.99 -22.55
N HIS A 132 -1.40 -4.38 -21.35
CA HIS A 132 -1.34 -5.13 -20.08
C HIS A 132 -2.72 -5.54 -19.55
N LYS A 133 -3.60 -6.00 -20.44
CA LYS A 133 -4.79 -6.73 -20.00
C LYS A 133 -4.43 -8.19 -19.78
N HIS A 134 -4.38 -8.59 -18.50
CA HIS A 134 -4.47 -9.96 -18.02
C HIS A 134 -3.15 -10.77 -18.00
N ASN A 135 -2.50 -10.82 -16.83
CA ASN A 135 -1.66 -11.99 -16.52
C ASN A 135 -1.96 -12.54 -15.12
N GLY A 136 -3.23 -12.89 -14.91
CA GLY A 136 -3.61 -14.01 -14.06
C GLY A 136 -3.48 -15.31 -14.85
N ARG A 137 -2.26 -15.83 -14.97
CA ARG A 137 -2.00 -17.24 -15.26
C ARG A 137 -0.80 -17.67 -14.44
N ASP A 138 -1.11 -18.24 -13.28
CA ASP A 138 -0.25 -19.13 -12.51
C ASP A 138 0.39 -20.17 -13.45
N ASP A 139 1.65 -19.96 -13.78
CA ASP A 139 2.54 -20.97 -14.36
C ASP A 139 2.99 -21.94 -13.27
N HIS A 140 2.03 -22.64 -12.66
CA HIS A 140 2.30 -23.79 -11.83
C HIS A 140 2.55 -25.01 -12.73
N LEU A 141 3.71 -25.05 -13.38
CA LEU A 141 4.27 -26.26 -13.97
C LEU A 141 4.78 -27.15 -12.83
N VAL A 142 3.91 -28.03 -12.33
CA VAL A 142 4.32 -29.19 -11.52
C VAL A 142 4.98 -30.19 -12.47
N SER A 143 6.30 -30.19 -12.53
CA SER A 143 7.04 -31.34 -13.05
C SER A 143 6.86 -32.50 -12.08
N HIS A 144 5.89 -33.37 -12.36
CA HIS A 144 5.83 -34.67 -11.70
C HIS A 144 6.55 -35.69 -12.60
N ASP A 145 7.87 -35.75 -12.46
CA ASP A 145 8.66 -36.84 -13.02
C ASP A 145 8.59 -38.00 -12.02
N VAL A 146 7.65 -38.91 -12.26
CA VAL A 146 7.57 -40.19 -11.55
C VAL A 146 8.44 -41.21 -12.26
N LEU A 147 9.62 -41.41 -11.70
CA LEU A 147 10.44 -42.61 -11.87
C LEU A 147 9.60 -43.86 -11.53
N GLY A 148 9.39 -44.71 -12.52
CA GLY A 148 8.68 -45.97 -12.38
C GLY A 148 9.40 -47.08 -13.14
N THR A 149 10.22 -47.81 -12.40
CA THR A 149 10.96 -49.04 -12.76
C THR A 149 10.05 -50.10 -13.39
N THR A 150 10.52 -50.76 -14.45
CA THR A 150 10.26 -52.18 -14.74
C THR A 150 11.46 -52.77 -15.47
#